data_AF-A0A9W8NNH1-F1
#
_entry.id   AF-A0A9W8NNH1-F1
#
_cell.length_a   1.000
_cell.length_b   1.000
_cell.length_c   1.000
_cell.angle_alpha   90.00
_cell.angle_beta   90.00
_cell.angle_gamma   90.00
#
_symmetry.space_group_name_H-M   'P 1'
#
loop_
_entity.id
_entity.type
_entity.pdbx_description
1 polymer ?
#
loop_
_entity_poly.entity_id
_entity_poly.type
_entity_poly.pdbx_seq_one_letter_code
_entity_poly.pdbx_strand_id
1 'polypeptide(L)'
;MTPVGPNRYIMVQRDGVRDIDLSIRFKNGRNTILLFVDPMAKFIQVQEELLDVLKERYPDGLATSKLPDEASQIKFAVLKNKTDPSQGWKALDVGPDDHPVDKGLQDNMVVAFAIAADEEDEIEFEVEFPSYEEEGVDEAEEAGDL
;
A
#
# COMPACT_ATOMS: atom_id res chain seq x y z
N MET A 1 25.30 -14.97 31.09
CA MET A 1 23.84 -14.78 31.18
C MET A 1 23.51 -13.48 30.47
N THR A 2 23.17 -13.57 29.19
CA THR A 2 22.70 -12.43 28.41
C THR A 2 21.28 -12.12 28.86
N PRO A 3 20.95 -10.89 29.27
CA PRO A 3 19.58 -10.55 29.61
C PRO A 3 18.76 -10.62 28.33
N VAL A 4 17.77 -11.51 28.33
CA VAL A 4 16.75 -11.61 27.30
C VAL A 4 15.96 -10.31 27.38
N GLY A 5 16.12 -9.43 26.40
CA GLY A 5 15.36 -8.19 26.30
C GLY A 5 13.86 -8.50 26.24
N PRO A 6 13.00 -7.58 26.71
CA PRO A 6 11.57 -7.79 26.64
C PRO A 6 11.19 -8.01 25.18
N ASN A 7 10.61 -9.17 24.90
CA ASN A 7 10.02 -9.50 23.62
C ASN A 7 8.81 -8.57 23.45
N ARG A 8 9.06 -7.39 22.87
CA ARG A 8 8.02 -6.42 22.53
C ARG A 8 7.26 -7.04 21.38
N TYR A 9 6.22 -7.79 21.70
CA TYR A 9 5.11 -8.00 20.79
C TYR A 9 4.53 -6.61 20.51
N ILE A 10 5.09 -5.93 19.52
CA ILE A 10 4.39 -4.89 18.79
C ILE A 10 3.33 -5.63 17.99
N MET A 11 2.19 -5.91 18.63
CA MET A 11 0.98 -5.65 17.89
C MET A 11 1.11 -4.19 17.47
N VAL A 12 0.99 -3.87 16.18
CA VAL A 12 0.72 -2.50 15.72
C VAL A 12 -0.70 -2.15 16.20
N GLN A 13 -0.91 -2.17 17.52
CA GLN A 13 -1.99 -1.48 18.19
C GLN A 13 -1.52 -0.03 18.17
N ARG A 14 -2.05 0.73 17.22
CA ARG A 14 -2.24 2.15 17.49
C ARG A 14 -2.99 2.25 18.81
N ASP A 15 -2.35 2.84 19.81
CA ASP A 15 -3.07 3.49 20.91
C ASP A 15 -3.88 4.64 20.28
N GLY A 16 -5.04 4.32 19.70
CA GLY A 16 -5.97 5.30 19.13
C GLY A 16 -5.89 5.47 17.62
N VAL A 17 -6.32 4.47 16.84
CA VAL A 17 -6.95 4.78 15.54
C VAL A 17 -8.10 5.73 15.84
N ARG A 18 -8.05 6.94 15.32
CA ARG A 18 -9.11 7.94 15.54
C ARG A 18 -10.14 7.80 14.44
N ASP A 19 -11.38 8.23 14.71
CA ASP A 19 -12.44 8.28 13.69
C ASP A 19 -12.10 9.16 12.47
N ILE A 20 -11.02 9.95 12.56
CA ILE A 20 -10.53 10.83 11.49
C ILE A 20 -9.40 10.19 10.66
N ASP A 21 -8.91 9.01 11.04
CA ASP A 21 -7.82 8.37 10.31
C ASP A 21 -8.35 7.78 8.98
N LEU A 22 -7.56 7.92 7.92
CA LEU A 22 -7.90 7.46 6.59
C LEU A 22 -7.53 5.99 6.42
N SER A 23 -8.46 5.17 5.93
CA SER A 23 -8.18 3.78 5.56
C SER A 23 -7.55 3.72 4.17
N ILE A 24 -6.22 3.56 4.07
CA ILE A 24 -5.50 3.58 2.80
C ILE A 24 -5.01 2.17 2.42
N ARG A 25 -5.30 1.76 1.18
CA ARG A 25 -4.80 0.50 0.60
C ARG A 25 -3.55 0.76 -0.23
N PHE A 26 -2.40 0.45 0.35
CA PHE A 26 -1.10 0.50 -0.31
C PHE A 26 -0.88 -0.73 -1.18
N LYS A 27 -0.64 -0.54 -2.47
CA LYS A 27 -0.45 -1.63 -3.43
C LYS A 27 0.94 -1.61 -4.06
N ASN A 28 1.51 -2.80 -4.21
CA ASN A 28 2.74 -3.05 -4.98
C ASN A 28 2.63 -4.45 -5.61
N GLY A 29 2.58 -4.51 -6.94
CA GLY A 29 2.26 -5.72 -7.69
C GLY A 29 0.95 -6.33 -7.22
N ARG A 30 1.00 -7.58 -6.74
CA ARG A 30 -0.14 -8.32 -6.16
C ARG A 30 -0.39 -8.04 -4.68
N ASN A 31 0.56 -7.40 -3.99
CA ASN A 31 0.48 -7.17 -2.56
C ASN A 31 -0.39 -5.95 -2.27
N THR A 32 -1.29 -6.10 -1.30
CA THR A 32 -2.11 -5.00 -0.78
C THR A 32 -1.94 -4.96 0.73
N ILE A 33 -1.51 -3.81 1.24
CA ILE A 33 -1.33 -3.54 2.66
C ILE A 33 -2.33 -2.45 3.03
N LEU A 34 -3.19 -2.72 4.00
CA LEU A 34 -4.12 -1.74 4.54
C LEU A 34 -3.50 -1.08 5.77
N LEU A 35 -3.31 0.23 5.72
CA LEU A 35 -2.92 1.04 6.87
C LEU A 35 -4.00 2.09 7.14
N PHE A 36 -4.24 2.34 8.42
CA PHE A 36 -4.91 3.57 8.83
C PHE A 36 -3.86 4.68 8.80
N VAL A 37 -4.17 5.86 8.31
CA VAL A 37 -3.21 6.96 8.15
C VAL A 37 -3.80 8.22 8.78
N ASP A 38 -3.05 8.86 9.67
CA ASP A 38 -3.43 10.18 10.17
C ASP A 38 -3.32 11.20 9.01
N PRO A 39 -4.42 11.87 8.62
CA PRO A 39 -4.39 12.83 7.52
C PRO A 39 -3.48 14.04 7.78
N MET A 40 -3.14 14.31 9.04
CA MET A 40 -2.29 15.41 9.50
C MET A 40 -0.89 14.94 9.93
N ALA A 41 -0.56 13.66 9.77
CA ALA A 41 0.81 13.19 9.93
C ALA A 41 1.67 13.61 8.73
N LYS A 42 2.98 13.65 8.94
CA LYS A 42 3.92 13.83 7.82
C LYS A 42 4.03 12.54 7.03
N PHE A 43 4.24 12.63 5.73
CA PHE A 43 4.42 11.44 4.90
C PHE A 43 5.59 10.54 5.33
N ILE A 44 6.66 11.11 5.91
CA ILE A 44 7.77 10.31 6.44
C ILE A 44 7.30 9.33 7.52
N GLN A 45 6.33 9.72 8.36
CA GLN A 45 5.77 8.84 9.39
C GLN A 45 4.96 7.71 8.74
N VAL A 46 4.24 8.00 7.65
CA VAL A 46 3.50 7.00 6.87
C VAL A 46 4.46 6.00 6.20
N GLN A 47 5.60 6.49 5.67
CA GLN A 47 6.64 5.65 5.09
C GLN A 47 7.28 4.75 6.16
N GLU A 48 7.60 5.29 7.34
CA GLU A 48 8.14 4.52 8.47
C GLU A 48 7.17 3.41 8.91
N GLU A 49 5.88 3.74 9.10
CA GLU A 49 4.85 2.76 9.45
C GLU A 49 4.75 1.65 8.39
N LEU A 50 4.76 2.01 7.11
CA LEU A 50 4.71 1.04 6.03
C LEU A 50 5.98 0.17 6.00
N LEU A 51 7.15 0.76 6.23
CA LEU A 51 8.42 0.03 6.27
C LEU A 51 8.45 -0.98 7.41
N ASP A 52 7.96 -0.62 8.60
CA ASP A 52 7.88 -1.53 9.74
C ASP A 52 6.98 -2.73 9.42
N VAL A 53 5.81 -2.48 8.82
CA VAL A 53 4.90 -3.55 8.38
C VAL A 53 5.55 -4.44 7.32
N LEU A 54 6.28 -3.85 6.38
CA LEU A 54 7.00 -4.59 5.35
C LEU A 54 8.09 -5.48 5.95
N LYS A 55 8.90 -4.97 6.88
CA LYS A 55 9.94 -5.73 7.59
C LYS A 55 9.38 -6.87 8.42
N GLU A 56 8.22 -6.67 9.05
CA GLU A 56 7.56 -7.70 9.87
C GLU A 56 6.92 -8.80 9.02
N ARG A 57 6.18 -8.43 7.97
CA ARG A 57 5.33 -9.35 7.19
C ARG A 57 6.05 -9.97 6.00
N TYR A 58 7.03 -9.26 5.46
CA TYR A 58 7.75 -9.64 4.24
C TYR A 58 9.26 -9.54 4.48
N PRO A 59 9.82 -10.27 5.45
CA PRO A 59 11.25 -10.15 5.81
C PRO A 59 12.19 -10.49 4.65
N ASP A 60 11.75 -11.34 3.72
CA ASP A 60 12.50 -11.71 2.51
C ASP A 60 12.31 -10.72 1.33
N GLY A 61 11.52 -9.65 1.53
CA GLY A 61 11.14 -8.69 0.50
C GLY A 61 9.76 -8.95 -0.12
N LEU A 62 9.37 -8.04 -1.00
CA LEU A 62 8.20 -8.18 -1.86
C LEU A 62 8.58 -8.96 -3.11
N ALA A 63 7.61 -9.59 -3.76
CA ALA A 63 7.83 -10.47 -4.91
C ALA A 63 8.73 -9.89 -6.02
N THR A 64 8.70 -8.57 -6.20
CA THR A 64 9.44 -7.84 -7.23
C THR A 64 10.51 -6.89 -6.68
N SER A 65 10.67 -6.78 -5.35
CA SER A 65 11.52 -5.75 -4.75
C SER A 65 12.08 -6.14 -3.39
N LYS A 66 13.37 -5.88 -3.17
CA LYS A 66 13.96 -5.95 -1.84
C LYS A 66 13.33 -4.90 -0.94
N LEU A 67 13.31 -5.16 0.37
CA LEU A 67 12.90 -4.15 1.34
C LEU A 67 13.83 -2.92 1.26
N PRO A 68 13.30 -1.70 1.47
CA PRO A 68 14.15 -0.54 1.60
C PRO A 68 14.90 -0.57 2.93
N ASP A 69 16.09 0.02 2.94
CA ASP A 69 16.83 0.25 4.17
C ASP A 69 16.20 1.42 4.94
N GLU A 70 15.84 2.47 4.19
CA GLU A 70 15.31 3.75 4.69
C GLU A 70 13.88 4.02 4.23
N ALA A 71 13.05 4.60 5.09
CA ALA A 71 11.65 4.90 4.79
C ALA A 71 11.49 5.87 3.61
N SER A 72 12.41 6.81 3.43
CA SER A 72 12.40 7.81 2.33
C SER A 72 12.50 7.21 0.93
N GLN A 73 12.98 5.95 0.82
CA GLN A 73 13.05 5.20 -0.43
C GLN A 73 11.65 4.75 -0.92
N ILE A 74 10.66 4.70 -0.03
CA ILE A 74 9.29 4.35 -0.41
C ILE A 74 8.65 5.54 -1.10
N LYS A 75 8.38 5.45 -2.40
CA LYS A 75 7.62 6.48 -3.11
C LYS A 75 6.17 6.06 -3.26
N PHE A 76 5.28 7.05 -3.32
CA PHE A 76 3.85 6.84 -3.47
C PHE A 76 3.35 7.34 -4.81
N ALA A 77 2.29 6.72 -5.31
CA ALA A 77 1.56 7.20 -6.47
C ALA A 77 0.05 6.99 -6.29
N VAL A 78 -0.71 7.85 -6.94
CA VAL A 78 -2.17 7.72 -7.04
C VAL A 78 -2.56 7.43 -8.47
N LEU A 79 -3.75 6.87 -8.68
CA LEU A 79 -4.26 6.68 -10.04
C LEU A 79 -4.37 8.01 -10.77
N LYS A 80 -3.90 8.06 -12.03
CA LYS A 80 -4.13 9.23 -12.91
C LYS A 80 -5.63 9.50 -13.07
N ASN A 81 -6.42 8.43 -13.18
CA ASN A 81 -7.86 8.47 -13.18
C ASN A 81 -8.42 7.57 -12.07
N LYS A 82 -9.12 8.14 -11.09
CA LYS A 82 -9.68 7.41 -9.95
C LYS A 82 -10.66 6.30 -10.35
N THR A 83 -11.27 6.39 -11.53
CA THR A 83 -12.26 5.42 -12.02
C THR A 83 -11.68 4.45 -13.05
N ASP A 84 -10.46 4.67 -13.53
CA ASP A 84 -9.83 3.85 -14.56
C ASP A 84 -8.37 3.55 -14.21
N PRO A 85 -8.08 2.39 -13.58
CA PRO A 85 -6.73 2.01 -13.23
C PRO A 85 -5.82 1.74 -14.43
N SER A 86 -6.38 1.51 -15.63
CA SER A 86 -5.59 1.27 -16.85
C SER A 86 -4.85 2.51 -17.34
N GLN A 87 -5.28 3.71 -16.92
CA GLN A 87 -4.59 4.97 -17.23
C GLN A 87 -3.23 5.09 -16.50
N GLY A 88 -2.94 4.18 -15.58
CA GLY A 88 -1.69 4.12 -14.85
C GLY A 88 -1.61 5.11 -13.68
N TRP A 89 -0.38 5.30 -13.22
CA TRP A 89 -0.10 5.94 -11.94
C TRP A 89 0.56 7.30 -12.11
N LYS A 90 0.21 8.22 -11.21
CA LYS A 90 0.85 9.52 -11.06
C LYS A 90 1.62 9.51 -9.74
N ALA A 91 2.94 9.59 -9.83
CA ALA A 91 3.80 9.75 -8.66
C ALA A 91 3.35 10.97 -7.84
N LEU A 92 3.27 10.79 -6.52
CA LEU A 92 3.07 11.88 -5.59
C LEU A 92 4.42 12.53 -5.34
N ASP A 93 4.51 13.81 -5.68
CA ASP A 93 5.59 14.66 -5.22
C ASP A 93 5.34 15.00 -3.75
N VAL A 94 6.18 14.45 -2.85
CA VAL A 94 6.01 14.53 -1.40
C VAL A 94 7.25 15.19 -0.81
N GLY A 95 7.06 16.39 -0.28
CA GLY A 95 8.05 17.11 0.49
C GLY A 95 8.06 16.69 1.97
N PRO A 96 9.08 17.12 2.73
CA PRO A 96 9.31 16.72 4.12
C PRO A 96 8.22 17.21 5.10
N ASP A 97 7.49 18.26 4.74
CA ASP A 97 6.43 18.87 5.56
C ASP A 97 5.03 18.67 4.96
N ASP A 98 4.91 17.84 3.91
CA ASP A 98 3.62 17.53 3.31
C ASP A 98 2.85 16.50 4.15
N HIS A 99 1.53 16.66 4.17
CA HIS A 99 0.60 15.76 4.84
C HIS A 99 -0.24 15.00 3.80
N PRO A 100 -0.74 13.79 4.12
CA PRO A 100 -1.63 13.02 3.25
C PRO A 100 -2.80 13.84 2.69
N VAL A 101 -3.40 14.69 3.51
CA VAL A 101 -4.53 15.54 3.09
C VAL A 101 -4.12 16.57 2.02
N ASP A 102 -2.89 17.10 2.08
CA ASP A 102 -2.37 18.09 1.12
C ASP A 102 -2.20 17.49 -0.28
N LYS A 103 -1.94 16.18 -0.35
CA LYS A 103 -1.82 15.41 -1.60
C LYS A 103 -3.14 14.77 -2.03
N GLY A 104 -4.23 15.07 -1.32
CA GLY A 104 -5.58 14.61 -1.69
C GLY A 104 -5.83 13.13 -1.41
N LEU A 105 -5.11 12.52 -0.45
CA LEU A 105 -5.46 11.20 0.04
C LEU A 105 -6.82 11.26 0.74
N GLN A 106 -7.66 10.27 0.48
CA GLN A 106 -9.02 10.17 1.00
C GLN A 106 -9.22 8.81 1.64
N ASP A 107 -10.23 8.71 2.50
CA ASP A 107 -10.60 7.44 3.10
C ASP A 107 -10.94 6.41 2.01
N ASN A 108 -10.56 5.16 2.26
CA ASN A 108 -10.72 4.04 1.34
C ASN A 108 -10.03 4.19 -0.03
N MET A 109 -9.02 5.07 -0.14
CA MET A 109 -8.28 5.27 -1.39
C MET A 109 -7.22 4.18 -1.61
N VAL A 110 -6.96 3.88 -2.89
CA VAL A 110 -5.84 3.03 -3.31
C VAL A 110 -4.65 3.91 -3.65
N VAL A 111 -3.50 3.57 -3.07
CA VAL A 111 -2.22 4.24 -3.30
C VAL A 111 -1.23 3.17 -3.73
N ALA A 112 -0.55 3.38 -4.86
CA ALA A 112 0.57 2.53 -5.23
C ALA A 112 1.81 2.97 -4.44
N PHE A 113 2.66 2.01 -4.09
CA PHE A 113 3.99 2.31 -3.56
C PHE A 113 5.04 1.51 -4.31
N ALA A 114 6.25 2.08 -4.38
CA ALA A 114 7.40 1.44 -4.98
C ALA A 114 8.66 1.86 -4.23
N ILE A 115 9.73 1.09 -4.39
CA ILE A 115 10.97 1.24 -3.62
C ILE A 115 12.02 1.78 -4.58
N ALA A 116 12.47 3.01 -4.33
CA ALA A 116 13.52 3.68 -5.06
C ALA A 116 14.90 3.20 -4.57
N ALA A 117 15.88 3.04 -5.46
CA ALA A 117 17.25 2.89 -5.01
C ALA A 117 17.80 4.26 -4.57
N ASP A 118 17.49 5.31 -5.35
CA ASP A 118 17.89 6.70 -5.16
C ASP A 118 16.72 7.69 -5.31
N GLU A 119 16.88 8.93 -4.83
CA GLU A 119 15.80 9.94 -4.87
C GLU A 119 15.44 10.42 -6.29
N GLU A 120 16.36 10.29 -7.24
CA GLU A 120 16.20 10.75 -8.63
C GLU A 120 15.71 9.65 -9.59
N ASP A 121 15.46 8.44 -9.08
CA ASP A 121 15.04 7.32 -9.92
C ASP A 121 13.67 7.55 -10.55
N GLU A 122 13.56 7.22 -11.84
CA GLU A 122 12.28 7.15 -12.54
C GLU A 122 11.60 5.83 -12.16
N ILE A 123 10.64 5.91 -11.23
CA ILE A 123 10.01 4.73 -10.63
C ILE A 123 8.74 4.35 -11.38
N GLU A 124 8.70 3.10 -11.82
CA GLU A 124 7.48 2.49 -12.35
C GLU A 124 6.64 1.89 -11.21
N PHE A 125 5.37 2.27 -11.16
CA PHE A 125 4.41 1.74 -10.20
C PHE A 125 3.65 0.59 -10.84
N GLU A 126 4.10 -0.64 -10.58
CA GLU A 126 3.40 -1.84 -11.02
C GLU A 126 2.35 -2.21 -9.97
N VAL A 127 1.08 -2.28 -10.37
CA VAL A 127 -0.01 -2.73 -9.52
C VAL A 127 -0.94 -3.61 -10.33
N GLU A 128 -1.16 -4.82 -9.84
CA GLU A 128 -2.13 -5.73 -10.41
C GLU A 128 -3.49 -5.54 -9.71
N PHE A 129 -4.53 -5.37 -10.52
CA PHE A 129 -5.90 -5.50 -10.06
C PHE A 129 -6.42 -6.87 -10.48
N PRO A 130 -6.97 -7.67 -9.56
CA PRO A 130 -7.62 -8.91 -9.96
C PRO A 130 -8.74 -8.58 -10.94
N SER A 131 -8.67 -9.12 -12.15
CA SER A 131 -9.79 -9.13 -13.08
C SER A 131 -10.71 -10.28 -12.68
N TYR A 132 -12.00 -9.99 -12.58
CA TYR A 132 -13.02 -11.04 -12.59
C TYR A 132 -13.21 -11.49 -14.04
N GLU A 133 -12.20 -12.10 -14.66
CA GLU A 133 -12.43 -12.85 -15.89
C GLU A 133 -13.12 -14.16 -15.50
N GLU A 134 -14.45 -14.07 -15.45
CA GLU A 134 -15.41 -15.10 -15.87
C GLU A 134 -15.14 -16.52 -15.32
N GLU A 135 -15.53 -16.77 -14.07
CA GLU A 135 -16.01 -18.12 -13.72
C GLU A 135 -17.26 -18.36 -14.57
N GLY A 136 -17.07 -18.93 -15.76
CA GLY A 136 -18.13 -19.38 -16.64
C GLY A 136 -19.09 -20.26 -15.85
N VAL A 137 -20.25 -19.71 -15.52
CA VAL A 137 -21.40 -20.50 -15.11
C VAL A 137 -21.81 -21.30 -16.34
N ASP A 138 -21.37 -22.56 -16.38
CA ASP A 138 -21.89 -23.55 -17.31
C ASP A 138 -23.41 -23.67 -17.08
N GLU A 139 -24.21 -22.89 -17.82
CA GLU A 139 -25.64 -23.14 -17.98
C GLU A 139 -25.79 -24.46 -18.76
N ALA A 140 -25.75 -25.56 -18.02
CA ALA A 140 -26.26 -26.84 -18.50
C ALA A 140 -27.76 -26.66 -18.77
N GLU A 141 -28.11 -26.39 -20.03
CA GLU A 141 -29.49 -26.35 -20.48
C GLU A 141 -30.18 -27.69 -20.13
N GLU A 142 -31.05 -27.64 -19.12
CA GLU A 142 -32.01 -28.68 -18.84
C GLU A 142 -33.13 -28.59 -19.91
N ALA A 143 -32.89 -29.15 -21.10
CA ALA A 143 -33.95 -29.41 -22.06
C ALA A 143 -34.61 -30.75 -21.73
N GLY A 144 -35.51 -30.71 -20.74
CA GLY A 144 -36.52 -31.74 -20.54
C GLY A 144 -37.54 -31.75 -21.67
N ASP A 145 -37.68 -32.92 -22.29
CA ASP A 145 -38.91 -33.59 -22.75
C ASP A 145 -40.04 -32.75 -23.39
N LEU A 146 -40.22 -32.91 -24.71
CA LEU A 146 -41.52 -33.09 -25.37
C LEU A 146 -41.38 -33.90 -26.67
#